data_AF-A0A452S6Z2-F1
#
_entry.id   AF-A0A452S6Z2-F1
#
_cell.length_a   1.000
_cell.length_b   1.000
_cell.length_c   1.000
_cell.angle_alpha   90.00
_cell.angle_beta   90.00
_cell.angle_gamma   90.00
#
_symmetry.space_group_name_H-M   'P 1'
#
loop_
_entity.id
_entity.type
_entity.pdbx_description
1 polymer ?
#
loop_
_entity_poly.entity_id
_entity_poly.type
_entity_poly.pdbx_seq_one_letter_code
_entity_poly.pdbx_strand_id
1 'polypeptide(L)'
;FLVASHQKAQKVCSIIGGVEARSLGGLLRFLLFSPLRILAVCHGVMYKQLSAWMLHGLLLDQHEEFFIKQGPSSGNVSAQPEEDEEDLGIGGLTGKQLRELQDLRLIEEENMLAPSLKQFSLRVEILPSYIPVRVAEKILFVGESVQMFENQNVNLTRKGSILKNQEDTFAAELHRLKQQPLFSLVDFEQVVDRIRSTVAEHLWKLMVEESDLLGQLKIIKDFYLLGRGELFQAFIDTAQHMLKTPPTAVTEHDVNVAFQQSAHKVLLDDDNLLPLLHLTIEYHGKEHKDAAQAREGPSRETSPREAPASGWAALGLSYKVQWPLHILFTPAVLEK
;
A
#
# COMPACT_ATOMS: atom_id res chain seq x y z
N PHE A 1 -23.41 43.80 -18.33
CA PHE A 1 -22.96 42.56 -19.02
C PHE A 1 -22.73 41.50 -17.96
N LEU A 2 -23.82 40.86 -17.52
CA LEU A 2 -24.07 39.40 -17.51
C LEU A 2 -23.08 38.64 -16.60
N VAL A 3 -23.43 38.17 -15.40
CA VAL A 3 -24.41 37.11 -15.03
C VAL A 3 -24.35 35.88 -15.96
N ALA A 4 -24.06 34.73 -15.33
CA ALA A 4 -23.91 33.37 -15.87
C ALA A 4 -22.55 33.13 -16.58
N SER A 5 -21.70 32.19 -16.17
CA SER A 5 -22.03 30.77 -15.94
C SER A 5 -20.98 30.06 -15.07
N HIS A 6 -21.45 29.21 -14.17
CA HIS A 6 -20.82 27.98 -13.66
C HIS A 6 -19.31 27.95 -13.30
N GLN A 7 -19.08 27.83 -11.99
CA GLN A 7 -18.41 26.65 -11.38
C GLN A 7 -16.92 26.44 -11.70
N LYS A 8 -16.06 26.88 -10.78
CA LYS A 8 -14.83 26.19 -10.39
C LYS A 8 -14.37 26.75 -9.05
N ALA A 9 -14.60 26.01 -7.97
CA ALA A 9 -13.83 26.21 -6.75
C ALA A 9 -12.36 26.01 -7.12
N GLN A 10 -11.58 27.10 -7.17
CA GLN A 10 -10.15 26.98 -7.44
C GLN A 10 -9.49 26.43 -6.18
N LYS A 11 -8.88 25.26 -6.29
CA LYS A 11 -8.16 24.57 -5.20
C LYS A 11 -6.90 25.35 -4.82
N VAL A 12 -6.51 25.37 -3.54
CA VAL A 12 -5.35 26.13 -3.02
C VAL A 12 -4.08 25.96 -3.88
N CYS A 13 -3.68 24.73 -4.22
CA CYS A 13 -2.46 24.52 -5.02
C CYS A 13 -2.58 25.06 -6.47
N SER A 14 -3.79 25.05 -7.06
CA SER A 14 -4.05 25.69 -8.35
C SER A 14 -4.04 27.22 -8.26
N ILE A 15 -4.52 27.80 -7.15
CA ILE A 15 -4.41 29.24 -6.88
C ILE A 15 -2.95 29.65 -6.79
N ILE A 16 -2.15 28.88 -6.04
CA ILE A 16 -0.72 29.09 -5.88
C ILE A 16 0.00 29.13 -7.24
N GLY A 17 -0.21 28.13 -8.10
CA GLY A 17 0.40 28.10 -9.44
C GLY A 17 -0.07 29.26 -10.34
N GLY A 18 -1.36 29.61 -10.27
CA GLY A 18 -1.92 30.72 -11.05
C GLY A 18 -1.44 32.10 -10.61
N VAL A 19 -1.24 32.33 -9.30
CA VAL A 19 -0.73 33.60 -8.77
C VAL A 19 0.74 33.79 -9.13
N GLU A 20 1.56 32.75 -9.07
CA GLU A 20 2.98 32.83 -9.46
C GLU A 20 3.15 33.17 -10.95
N ALA A 21 2.38 32.52 -11.83
CA ALA A 21 2.41 32.81 -13.27
C ALA A 21 2.04 34.28 -13.57
N ARG A 22 1.13 34.87 -12.79
CA ARG A 22 0.74 36.29 -12.92
C ARG A 22 1.77 37.25 -12.31
N SER A 23 2.47 36.83 -11.27
CA SER A 23 3.57 37.60 -10.64
C SER A 23 4.75 37.79 -11.61
N LEU A 24 5.07 36.76 -12.40
CA LEU A 24 6.14 36.81 -13.40
C LEU A 24 5.77 37.62 -14.66
N GLY A 25 4.48 37.89 -14.87
CA GLY A 25 3.92 38.60 -16.02
C GLY A 25 4.04 40.13 -15.94
N GLY A 26 5.26 40.66 -15.91
CA GLY A 26 5.68 41.97 -16.45
C GLY A 26 4.95 43.29 -16.13
N LEU A 27 3.84 43.34 -15.40
CA LEU A 27 3.12 44.59 -15.11
C LEU A 27 3.69 45.27 -13.84
N LEU A 28 4.09 46.54 -13.99
CA LEU A 28 4.69 47.47 -13.01
C LEU A 28 4.86 46.98 -11.56
N ARG A 29 6.10 47.08 -11.06
CA ARG A 29 6.60 46.80 -9.69
C ARG A 29 5.75 47.32 -8.51
N PHE A 30 4.79 48.21 -8.73
CA PHE A 30 3.87 48.71 -7.70
C PHE A 30 2.60 47.86 -7.51
N LEU A 31 2.19 47.04 -8.49
CA LEU A 31 1.02 46.15 -8.38
C LEU A 31 1.37 44.72 -7.90
N LEU A 32 2.67 44.42 -7.79
CA LEU A 32 3.19 43.10 -7.40
C LEU A 32 3.09 42.78 -5.90
N PHE A 33 2.81 43.78 -5.04
CA PHE A 33 2.69 43.57 -3.59
C PHE A 33 1.48 42.72 -3.20
N SER A 34 0.35 42.84 -3.90
CA SER A 34 -0.87 42.10 -3.56
C SER A 34 -0.81 40.62 -3.96
N PRO A 35 -0.36 40.25 -5.19
CA PRO A 35 -0.17 38.85 -5.59
C PRO A 35 0.83 38.10 -4.71
N LEU A 36 1.97 38.72 -4.36
CA LEU A 36 2.99 38.10 -3.51
C LEU A 36 2.48 37.84 -2.07
N ARG A 37 1.66 38.74 -1.53
CA ARG A 37 1.01 38.53 -0.22
C ARG A 37 0.02 37.38 -0.24
N ILE A 38 -0.80 37.27 -1.29
CA ILE A 38 -1.74 36.15 -1.46
C ILE A 38 -0.98 34.83 -1.57
N LEU A 39 0.09 34.81 -2.39
CA LEU A 39 0.94 33.65 -2.56
C LEU A 39 1.58 33.20 -1.23
N ALA A 40 2.11 34.13 -0.44
CA ALA A 40 2.68 33.83 0.88
C ALA A 40 1.66 33.22 1.85
N VAL A 41 0.42 33.72 1.86
CA VAL A 41 -0.66 33.13 2.67
C VAL A 41 -0.99 31.72 2.20
N CYS A 42 -1.08 31.48 0.89
CA CYS A 42 -1.36 30.16 0.35
C CYS A 42 -0.20 29.18 0.60
N HIS A 43 1.07 29.60 0.47
CA HIS A 43 2.22 28.81 0.89
C HIS A 43 2.17 28.47 2.38
N GLY A 44 1.64 29.36 3.21
CA GLY A 44 1.42 29.09 4.63
C GLY A 44 0.52 27.87 4.89
N VAL A 45 -0.48 27.63 4.04
CA VAL A 45 -1.34 26.43 4.09
C VAL A 45 -0.57 25.22 3.55
N MET A 46 0.13 25.37 2.42
CA MET A 46 0.95 24.31 1.83
C MET A 46 2.00 23.78 2.82
N TYR A 47 2.75 24.66 3.50
CA TYR A 47 3.73 24.25 4.51
C TYR A 47 3.10 23.55 5.70
N LYS A 48 1.88 23.94 6.11
CA LYS A 48 1.15 23.24 7.18
C LYS A 48 0.79 21.80 6.76
N GLN A 49 0.29 21.63 5.53
CA GLN A 49 -0.02 20.30 4.97
C GLN A 49 1.25 19.46 4.81
N LEU A 50 2.35 20.07 4.34
CA LEU A 50 3.66 19.42 4.23
C LEU A 50 4.20 18.96 5.58
N SER A 51 4.14 19.78 6.63
CA SER A 51 4.59 19.37 7.96
C SER A 51 3.73 18.22 8.50
N ALA A 52 2.41 18.28 8.37
CA ALA A 52 1.53 17.19 8.80
C ALA A 52 1.84 15.88 8.07
N TRP A 53 2.05 15.94 6.76
CA TRP A 53 2.33 14.78 5.93
C TRP A 53 3.75 14.22 6.16
N MET A 54 4.78 15.06 6.00
CA MET A 54 6.18 14.61 6.02
C MET A 54 6.71 14.31 7.42
N LEU A 55 6.13 14.88 8.48
CA LEU A 55 6.61 14.68 9.86
C LEU A 55 5.74 13.72 10.68
N HIS A 56 4.48 13.53 10.28
CA HIS A 56 3.54 12.72 11.05
C HIS A 56 2.75 11.72 10.20
N GLY A 57 2.94 11.68 8.87
CA GLY A 57 2.18 10.78 7.99
C GLY A 57 0.69 11.11 7.91
N LEU A 58 0.28 12.32 8.31
CA LEU A 58 -1.13 12.72 8.38
C LEU A 58 -1.54 13.50 7.13
N LEU A 59 -2.48 12.95 6.37
CA LEU A 59 -3.07 13.62 5.20
C LEU A 59 -4.30 14.43 5.62
N LEU A 60 -4.10 15.69 6.00
CA LEU A 60 -5.16 16.63 6.39
C LEU A 60 -5.72 17.39 5.16
N ASP A 61 -6.57 16.73 4.37
CA ASP A 61 -7.05 17.27 3.09
C ASP A 61 -8.54 17.01 2.79
N GLN A 62 -9.43 17.51 3.66
CA GLN A 62 -10.88 17.35 3.53
C GLN A 62 -11.45 17.88 2.20
N HIS A 63 -10.84 18.91 1.62
CA HIS A 63 -11.31 19.58 0.42
C HIS A 63 -10.54 19.20 -0.86
N GLU A 64 -9.69 18.18 -0.79
CA GLU A 64 -8.97 17.67 -1.95
C GLU A 64 -8.07 18.72 -2.65
N GLU A 65 -7.39 19.54 -1.85
CA GLU A 65 -6.62 20.70 -2.30
C GLU A 65 -5.11 20.47 -2.28
N PHE A 66 -4.64 19.41 -1.61
CA PHE A 66 -3.23 19.06 -1.54
C PHE A 66 -2.82 18.16 -2.70
N PHE A 67 -1.63 18.34 -3.26
CA PHE A 67 -1.18 17.57 -4.42
C PHE A 67 -0.89 16.08 -4.12
N ILE A 68 -1.07 15.61 -2.89
CA ILE A 68 -1.07 14.20 -2.52
C ILE A 68 -2.50 13.77 -2.24
N LYS A 69 -2.90 12.61 -2.76
CA LYS A 69 -4.19 11.97 -2.48
C LYS A 69 -3.99 10.55 -1.96
N GLN A 70 -4.93 10.12 -1.12
CA GLN A 70 -5.09 8.71 -0.79
C GLN A 70 -5.90 8.04 -1.92
N GLY A 71 -5.39 6.94 -2.46
CA GLY A 71 -6.07 6.05 -3.39
C GLY A 71 -7.10 5.18 -2.68
N PRO A 72 -7.91 4.42 -3.45
CA PRO A 72 -8.86 3.49 -2.85
C PRO A 72 -8.09 2.50 -1.97
N SER A 73 -8.44 2.43 -0.68
CA SER A 73 -7.93 1.37 0.19
C SER A 73 -8.30 0.03 -0.45
N SER A 74 -7.32 -0.82 -0.74
CA SER A 74 -7.59 -2.21 -1.11
C SER A 74 -8.17 -2.89 0.13
N GLY A 75 -9.49 -2.87 0.24
CA GLY A 75 -10.23 -3.25 1.44
C GLY A 75 -11.60 -2.58 1.45
N ASN A 76 -12.50 -3.02 0.56
CA ASN A 76 -13.91 -2.67 0.64
C ASN A 76 -14.50 -3.40 1.86
N VAL A 77 -14.63 -2.72 2.99
CA VAL A 77 -15.61 -3.10 4.01
C VAL A 77 -16.79 -2.16 3.82
N SER A 78 -17.75 -2.57 2.99
CA SER A 78 -19.09 -1.97 3.05
C SER A 78 -19.68 -2.38 4.40
N ALA A 79 -19.85 -1.43 5.30
CA ALA A 79 -20.68 -1.61 6.47
C ALA A 79 -22.11 -1.94 5.99
N GLN A 80 -22.53 -3.20 6.15
CA GLN A 80 -23.93 -3.56 6.02
C GLN A 80 -24.64 -3.26 7.36
N PRO A 81 -25.92 -2.83 7.34
CA PRO A 81 -26.69 -2.61 8.54
C PRO A 81 -27.03 -3.94 9.23
N GLU A 82 -27.02 -3.93 10.54
CA GLU A 82 -27.49 -5.01 11.41
C GLU A 82 -28.98 -5.27 11.17
N GLU A 83 -29.33 -6.50 10.81
CA GLU A 83 -30.71 -7.00 10.89
C GLU A 83 -30.75 -8.08 11.99
N ASP A 84 -31.56 -7.79 13.01
CA ASP A 84 -31.90 -8.65 14.13
C ASP A 84 -32.62 -9.91 13.64
N GLU A 85 -32.22 -11.11 14.11
CA GLU A 85 -33.14 -12.25 14.17
C GLU A 85 -32.79 -13.25 15.29
N GLU A 86 -33.86 -13.80 15.85
CA GLU A 86 -34.01 -14.39 17.19
C GLU A 86 -33.32 -15.76 17.38
N ASP A 87 -32.65 -15.92 18.53
CA ASP A 87 -32.07 -17.18 19.02
C ASP A 87 -33.09 -18.00 19.81
N LEU A 88 -33.38 -19.22 19.34
CA LEU A 88 -33.94 -20.29 20.16
C LEU A 88 -33.25 -21.63 19.85
N GLY A 89 -32.36 -22.07 20.73
CA GLY A 89 -32.21 -23.50 21.05
C GLY A 89 -30.79 -24.04 21.25
N ILE A 90 -30.31 -23.94 22.49
CA ILE A 90 -29.59 -24.97 23.27
C ILE A 90 -28.75 -26.01 22.48
N GLY A 91 -27.41 -25.90 22.57
CA GLY A 91 -26.51 -27.06 22.57
C GLY A 91 -25.41 -27.11 21.51
N GLY A 92 -24.41 -26.24 21.63
CA GLY A 92 -23.12 -26.37 20.92
C GLY A 92 -23.05 -25.63 19.59
N LEU A 93 -22.02 -24.81 19.46
CA LEU A 93 -21.67 -23.91 18.35
C LEU A 93 -22.33 -24.27 17.00
N THR A 94 -23.10 -23.34 16.44
CA THR A 94 -23.69 -23.53 15.11
C THR A 94 -22.61 -23.47 14.03
N GLY A 95 -22.84 -24.14 12.89
CA GLY A 95 -21.92 -24.08 11.74
C GLY A 95 -21.69 -22.66 11.20
N LYS A 96 -22.58 -21.71 11.51
CA LYS A 96 -22.39 -20.28 11.25
C LYS A 96 -21.34 -19.67 12.20
N GLN A 97 -21.37 -19.96 13.50
CA GLN A 97 -20.34 -19.48 14.44
C GLN A 97 -18.95 -20.07 14.16
N LEU A 98 -18.87 -21.33 13.70
CA LEU A 98 -17.58 -21.92 13.30
C LEU A 98 -17.03 -21.26 12.01
N ARG A 99 -17.93 -20.91 11.09
CA ARG A 99 -17.60 -20.21 9.86
C ARG A 99 -17.25 -18.75 10.12
N GLU A 100 -17.93 -18.08 11.03
CA GLU A 100 -17.58 -16.73 11.51
C GLU A 100 -16.25 -16.73 12.26
N LEU A 101 -15.92 -17.77 13.04
CA LEU A 101 -14.60 -17.91 13.66
C LEU A 101 -13.49 -18.20 12.63
N GLN A 102 -13.79 -18.97 11.58
CA GLN A 102 -12.87 -19.16 10.45
C GLN A 102 -12.74 -17.89 9.63
N ASP A 103 -13.82 -17.16 9.37
CA ASP A 103 -13.84 -15.90 8.64
C ASP A 103 -13.15 -14.79 9.46
N LEU A 104 -13.35 -14.72 10.77
CA LEU A 104 -12.58 -13.84 11.67
C LEU A 104 -11.09 -14.18 11.64
N ARG A 105 -10.74 -15.47 11.62
CA ARG A 105 -9.34 -15.92 11.52
C ARG A 105 -8.74 -15.64 10.14
N LEU A 106 -9.52 -15.75 9.07
CA LEU A 106 -9.14 -15.39 7.70
C LEU A 106 -9.05 -13.87 7.53
N ILE A 107 -9.90 -13.09 8.19
CA ILE A 107 -9.87 -11.62 8.21
C ILE A 107 -8.69 -11.13 9.06
N GLU A 108 -8.39 -11.79 10.18
CA GLU A 108 -7.18 -11.55 10.97
C GLU A 108 -5.94 -11.94 10.15
N GLU A 109 -5.96 -13.08 9.44
CA GLU A 109 -4.88 -13.48 8.54
C GLU A 109 -4.74 -12.49 7.37
N GLU A 110 -5.82 -12.04 6.74
CA GLU A 110 -5.82 -11.09 5.62
C GLU A 110 -5.36 -9.68 6.06
N ASN A 111 -5.81 -9.20 7.21
CA ASN A 111 -5.31 -7.97 7.83
C ASN A 111 -3.84 -8.08 8.30
N MET A 112 -3.37 -9.30 8.61
CA MET A 112 -1.97 -9.62 8.93
C MET A 112 -1.13 -9.92 7.66
N LEU A 113 -1.75 -10.14 6.50
CA LEU A 113 -1.10 -10.48 5.22
C LEU A 113 -0.73 -9.22 4.42
N ALA A 114 -1.45 -8.13 4.61
CA ALA A 114 -1.03 -6.79 4.23
C ALA A 114 -1.96 -5.79 4.95
N PRO A 115 -1.54 -5.08 6.01
CA PRO A 115 -2.36 -4.00 6.53
C PRO A 115 -2.61 -3.05 5.36
N SER A 116 -3.87 -2.92 4.94
CA SER A 116 -4.27 -2.24 3.70
C SER A 116 -3.34 -1.06 3.43
N LEU A 117 -2.37 -1.24 2.53
CA LEU A 117 -1.41 -0.21 2.22
C LEU A 117 -2.25 0.90 1.63
N LYS A 118 -2.45 1.97 2.41
CA LYS A 118 -3.11 3.16 1.91
C LYS A 118 -2.23 3.64 0.77
N GLN A 119 -2.65 3.36 -0.46
CA GLN A 119 -1.86 3.71 -1.62
C GLN A 119 -1.95 5.22 -1.76
N PHE A 120 -0.85 5.95 -1.70
CA PHE A 120 -0.87 7.38 -1.96
C PHE A 120 -0.41 7.66 -3.40
N SER A 121 -0.83 8.79 -3.96
CA SER A 121 -0.42 9.18 -5.32
C SER A 121 -0.46 10.69 -5.49
N LEU A 122 0.26 11.18 -6.52
CA LEU A 122 0.27 12.59 -6.87
C LEU A 122 -0.97 12.99 -7.68
N ARG A 123 -1.51 14.16 -7.37
CA ARG A 123 -2.42 14.93 -8.23
C ARG A 123 -1.64 15.98 -8.99
N VAL A 124 -1.03 15.54 -10.09
CA VAL A 124 -0.17 16.39 -10.94
C VAL A 124 -0.95 17.60 -11.47
N GLU A 125 -2.26 17.48 -11.66
CA GLU A 125 -3.15 18.53 -12.14
C GLU A 125 -3.28 19.74 -11.21
N ILE A 126 -3.05 19.57 -9.90
CA ILE A 126 -3.07 20.66 -8.92
C ILE A 126 -1.69 20.99 -8.37
N LEU A 127 -0.64 20.26 -8.77
CA LEU A 127 0.73 20.57 -8.36
C LEU A 127 1.12 21.97 -8.85
N PRO A 128 1.61 22.88 -7.98
CA PRO A 128 2.09 24.18 -8.43
C PRO A 128 3.20 24.02 -9.45
N SER A 129 3.10 24.68 -10.61
CA SER A 129 3.98 24.46 -11.77
C SER A 129 5.46 24.75 -11.53
N TYR A 130 5.77 25.60 -10.54
CA TYR A 130 7.14 25.93 -10.14
C TYR A 130 7.73 24.89 -9.16
N ILE A 131 6.95 23.92 -8.68
CA ILE A 131 7.42 22.74 -7.94
C ILE A 131 7.55 21.59 -8.93
N PRO A 132 8.78 21.14 -9.23
CA PRO A 132 8.98 20.02 -10.14
C PRO A 132 8.34 18.74 -9.59
N VAL A 133 7.78 17.90 -10.48
CA VAL A 133 7.21 16.59 -10.11
C VAL A 133 8.23 15.75 -9.34
N ARG A 134 9.50 15.76 -9.74
CA ARG A 134 10.61 15.09 -9.03
C ARG A 134 10.74 15.48 -7.55
N VAL A 135 10.33 16.68 -7.14
CA VAL A 135 10.34 17.11 -5.74
C VAL A 135 9.07 16.63 -5.04
N ALA A 136 7.92 16.67 -5.72
CA ALA A 136 6.66 16.12 -5.21
C ALA A 136 6.75 14.61 -4.93
N GLU A 137 7.44 13.85 -5.77
CA GLU A 137 7.71 12.42 -5.56
C GLU A 137 8.53 12.17 -4.28
N LYS A 138 9.52 13.03 -3.97
CA LYS A 138 10.28 12.94 -2.72
C LYS A 138 9.36 13.15 -1.50
N ILE A 139 8.43 14.10 -1.60
CA ILE A 139 7.46 14.42 -0.54
C ILE A 139 6.47 13.27 -0.36
N LEU A 140 5.99 12.67 -1.45
CA LEU A 140 5.15 11.48 -1.43
C LEU A 140 5.86 10.34 -0.70
N PHE A 141 7.06 9.96 -1.16
CA PHE A 141 7.87 8.92 -0.55
C PHE A 141 8.10 9.12 0.96
N VAL A 142 8.46 10.35 1.37
CA VAL A 142 8.69 10.66 2.80
C VAL A 142 7.45 10.40 3.62
N GLY A 143 6.30 10.96 3.23
CA GLY A 143 5.11 10.80 4.05
C GLY A 143 4.50 9.40 3.98
N GLU A 144 4.63 8.68 2.87
CA GLU A 144 4.27 7.24 2.80
C GLU A 144 5.09 6.44 3.80
N SER A 145 6.41 6.70 3.85
CA SER A 145 7.32 6.03 4.77
C SER A 145 6.98 6.32 6.24
N VAL A 146 6.70 7.59 6.57
CA VAL A 146 6.33 8.00 7.93
C VAL A 146 4.97 7.42 8.33
N GLN A 147 3.97 7.52 7.43
CA GLN A 147 2.63 6.99 7.65
C GLN A 147 2.65 5.48 7.89
N MET A 148 3.42 4.75 7.06
CA MET A 148 3.58 3.31 7.20
C MET A 148 4.24 2.93 8.54
N PHE A 149 5.24 3.70 8.97
CA PHE A 149 5.94 3.47 10.23
C PHE A 149 5.02 3.74 11.43
N GLU A 150 4.28 4.85 11.44
CA GLU A 150 3.34 5.22 12.51
C GLU A 150 2.20 4.20 12.66
N ASN A 151 1.65 3.70 11.55
CA ASN A 151 0.59 2.67 11.60
C ASN A 151 1.04 1.35 12.26
N GLN A 152 2.33 1.02 12.17
CA GLN A 152 2.91 -0.23 12.70
C GLN A 152 3.45 -0.06 14.12
N ASN A 153 3.77 1.18 14.51
CA ASN A 153 4.26 1.52 15.85
C ASN A 153 3.22 1.25 16.96
N VAL A 154 1.93 1.13 16.61
CA VAL A 154 0.87 0.70 17.55
C VAL A 154 1.11 -0.73 18.06
N ASN A 155 1.73 -1.60 17.25
CA ASN A 155 2.05 -2.98 17.62
C ASN A 155 3.49 -3.15 18.14
N LEU A 156 4.40 -2.26 17.74
CA LEU A 156 5.82 -2.30 18.11
C LEU A 156 6.07 -1.36 19.30
N THR A 157 5.98 -1.88 20.52
CA THR A 157 6.12 -1.10 21.77
C THR A 157 7.51 -0.48 22.03
N ARG A 158 8.39 -0.44 21.04
CA ARG A 158 9.76 0.07 21.14
C ARG A 158 10.34 0.27 19.75
N LYS A 159 10.37 1.52 19.28
CA LYS A 159 11.56 2.19 18.72
C LYS A 159 11.11 3.57 18.24
N GLY A 160 12.00 4.55 18.37
CA GLY A 160 11.70 5.96 18.09
C GLY A 160 11.21 6.20 16.66
N SER A 161 10.84 7.45 16.38
CA SER A 161 10.36 7.83 15.05
C SER A 161 11.40 7.58 13.96
N ILE A 162 10.93 7.23 12.76
CA ILE A 162 11.71 7.08 11.53
C ILE A 162 12.55 8.32 11.19
N LEU A 163 12.19 9.48 11.75
CA LEU A 163 12.90 10.75 11.62
C LEU A 163 14.04 10.92 12.63
N LYS A 164 14.39 9.87 13.40
CA LYS A 164 15.51 9.83 14.37
C LYS A 164 15.42 10.95 15.44
N ASN A 165 14.22 11.27 15.91
CA ASN A 165 13.97 12.36 16.86
C ASN A 165 14.37 13.76 16.32
N GLN A 166 14.42 13.94 15.00
CA GLN A 166 14.71 15.23 14.35
C GLN A 166 13.45 16.00 13.92
N GLU A 167 12.26 15.58 14.37
CA GLU A 167 10.97 16.17 13.99
C GLU A 167 10.94 17.66 14.33
N ASP A 168 11.41 18.05 15.52
CA ASP A 168 11.49 19.46 15.93
C ASP A 168 12.43 20.27 15.05
N THR A 169 13.54 19.66 14.60
CA THR A 169 14.50 20.31 13.70
C THR A 169 13.87 20.55 12.34
N PHE A 170 13.20 19.53 11.76
CA PHE A 170 12.53 19.67 10.48
C PHE A 170 11.31 20.58 10.54
N ALA A 171 10.57 20.57 11.65
CA ALA A 171 9.48 21.51 11.90
C ALA A 171 9.99 22.96 11.91
N ALA A 172 11.13 23.20 12.57
CA ALA A 172 11.77 24.52 12.57
C ALA A 172 12.25 24.95 11.17
N GLU A 173 12.80 24.04 10.37
CA GLU A 173 13.22 24.33 8.99
C GLU A 173 12.04 24.64 8.06
N LEU A 174 10.97 23.84 8.10
CA LEU A 174 9.75 24.10 7.34
C LEU A 174 9.08 25.40 7.79
N HIS A 175 9.08 25.69 9.09
CA HIS A 175 8.61 26.96 9.62
C HIS A 175 9.47 28.13 9.13
N ARG A 176 10.80 28.00 9.12
CA ARG A 176 11.71 29.04 8.59
C ARG A 176 11.45 29.34 7.12
N LEU A 177 11.18 28.32 6.30
CA LEU A 177 10.81 28.49 4.90
C LEU A 177 9.47 29.22 4.74
N LYS A 178 8.48 28.86 5.56
CA LYS A 178 7.16 29.52 5.59
C LYS A 178 7.25 31.03 5.90
N GLN A 179 8.23 31.45 6.69
CA GLN A 179 8.42 32.87 7.05
C GLN A 179 9.13 33.69 5.97
N GLN A 180 9.61 33.08 4.89
CA GLN A 180 10.29 33.81 3.83
C GLN A 180 9.29 34.64 3.01
N PRO A 181 9.65 35.88 2.61
CA PRO A 181 8.76 36.74 1.82
C PRO A 181 8.61 36.25 0.36
N LEU A 182 9.54 35.45 -0.12
CA LEU A 182 9.57 34.88 -1.47
C LEU A 182 9.87 33.39 -1.39
N PHE A 183 9.23 32.61 -2.25
CA PHE A 183 9.49 31.18 -2.35
C PHE A 183 10.80 30.92 -3.08
N SER A 184 11.70 30.16 -2.43
CA SER A 184 12.95 29.70 -3.01
C SER A 184 12.87 28.20 -3.23
N LEU A 185 12.80 27.78 -4.50
CA LEU A 185 12.76 26.35 -4.85
C LEU A 185 14.02 25.63 -4.35
N VAL A 186 15.17 26.29 -4.40
CA VAL A 186 16.45 25.72 -3.95
C VAL A 186 16.43 25.43 -2.46
N ASP A 187 16.02 26.39 -1.63
CA ASP A 187 15.96 26.21 -0.18
C ASP A 187 14.87 25.20 0.22
N PHE A 188 13.73 25.25 -0.48
CA PHE A 188 12.65 24.28 -0.30
C PHE A 188 13.11 22.86 -0.58
N GLU A 189 13.75 22.64 -1.73
CA GLU A 189 14.22 21.33 -2.14
C GLU A 189 15.32 20.80 -1.21
N GLN A 190 16.24 21.65 -0.72
CA GLN A 190 17.25 21.24 0.25
C GLN A 190 16.65 20.67 1.54
N VAL A 191 15.60 21.31 2.07
CA VAL A 191 14.91 20.80 3.28
C VAL A 191 14.20 19.48 2.97
N VAL A 192 13.51 19.38 1.82
CA VAL A 192 12.87 18.13 1.38
C VAL A 192 13.90 17.00 1.24
N ASP A 193 15.06 17.27 0.64
CA ASP A 193 16.13 16.28 0.46
C ASP A 193 16.76 15.83 1.78
N ARG A 194 16.88 16.74 2.75
CA ARG A 194 17.38 16.40 4.09
C ARG A 194 16.43 15.46 4.83
N ILE A 195 15.13 15.76 4.80
CA ILE A 195 14.10 14.90 5.40
C ILE A 195 14.11 13.52 4.70
N ARG A 196 14.07 13.51 3.36
CA ARG A 196 14.10 12.28 2.55
C ARG A 196 15.33 11.41 2.84
N SER A 197 16.51 12.01 2.95
CA SER A 197 17.75 11.26 3.22
C SER A 197 17.73 10.64 4.62
N THR A 198 17.21 11.36 5.62
CA THR A 198 17.05 10.86 6.99
C THR A 198 16.13 9.65 7.05
N VAL A 199 14.98 9.74 6.39
CA VAL A 199 14.00 8.64 6.29
C VAL A 199 14.60 7.44 5.55
N ALA A 200 15.22 7.67 4.39
CA ALA A 200 15.80 6.61 3.57
C ALA A 200 16.92 5.84 4.30
N GLU A 201 17.79 6.54 5.03
CA GLU A 201 18.82 5.91 5.85
C GLU A 201 18.21 5.03 6.95
N HIS A 202 17.13 5.47 7.58
CA HIS A 202 16.50 4.69 8.64
C HIS A 202 15.78 3.46 8.07
N LEU A 203 15.05 3.60 6.96
CA LEU A 203 14.45 2.46 6.26
C LEU A 203 15.50 1.43 5.85
N TRP A 204 16.64 1.87 5.33
CA TRP A 204 17.73 0.96 4.96
C TRP A 204 18.21 0.15 6.16
N LYS A 205 18.48 0.81 7.31
CA LYS A 205 18.90 0.10 8.53
C LYS A 205 17.84 -0.88 9.00
N LEU A 206 16.59 -0.43 9.05
CA LEU A 206 15.47 -1.26 9.44
C LEU A 206 15.37 -2.53 8.57
N MET A 207 15.45 -2.39 7.25
CA MET A 207 15.29 -3.51 6.33
C MET A 207 16.51 -4.44 6.31
N VAL A 208 17.72 -3.89 6.30
CA VAL A 208 18.96 -4.67 6.12
C VAL A 208 19.50 -5.18 7.44
N GLU A 209 19.56 -4.34 8.47
CA GLU A 209 20.17 -4.68 9.76
C GLU A 209 19.15 -5.35 10.69
N GLU A 210 17.89 -4.89 10.70
CA GLU A 210 16.89 -5.38 11.67
C GLU A 210 15.96 -6.46 11.13
N SER A 211 15.73 -6.52 9.81
CA SER A 211 14.71 -7.39 9.19
C SER A 211 15.28 -8.49 8.28
N ASP A 212 16.59 -8.65 8.24
CA ASP A 212 17.30 -9.67 7.45
C ASP A 212 16.85 -9.74 5.97
N LEU A 213 16.88 -8.59 5.28
CA LEU A 213 16.55 -8.53 3.85
C LEU A 213 17.35 -9.55 3.00
N LEU A 214 18.62 -9.78 3.33
CA LEU A 214 19.47 -10.72 2.60
C LEU A 214 19.01 -12.17 2.77
N GLY A 215 18.63 -12.56 3.98
CA GLY A 215 18.01 -13.88 4.24
C GLY A 215 16.69 -14.05 3.48
N GLN A 216 15.83 -13.03 3.47
CA GLN A 216 14.56 -13.12 2.74
C GLN A 216 14.75 -13.17 1.21
N LEU A 217 15.74 -12.45 0.65
CA LEU A 217 16.12 -12.59 -0.76
C LEU A 217 16.62 -14.00 -1.08
N LYS A 218 17.38 -14.61 -0.17
CA LYS A 218 17.79 -16.01 -0.31
C LYS A 218 16.59 -16.95 -0.29
N ILE A 219 15.61 -16.73 0.59
CA ILE A 219 14.36 -17.51 0.59
C ILE A 219 13.63 -17.36 -0.74
N ILE A 220 13.41 -16.14 -1.24
CA ILE A 220 12.76 -15.93 -2.53
C ILE A 220 13.48 -16.69 -3.64
N LYS A 221 14.81 -16.61 -3.69
CA LYS A 221 15.63 -17.38 -4.64
C LYS A 221 15.45 -18.90 -4.45
N ASP A 222 15.51 -19.39 -3.22
CA ASP A 222 15.49 -20.81 -2.92
C ASP A 222 14.13 -21.44 -3.30
N PHE A 223 13.01 -20.69 -3.26
CA PHE A 223 11.67 -21.20 -3.55
C PHE A 223 11.08 -20.76 -4.90
N TYR A 224 11.09 -19.47 -5.26
CA TYR A 224 10.56 -19.01 -6.56
C TYR A 224 11.48 -19.41 -7.72
N LEU A 225 12.80 -19.43 -7.50
CA LEU A 225 13.78 -19.82 -8.53
C LEU A 225 14.28 -21.27 -8.36
N LEU A 226 13.56 -22.08 -7.56
CA LEU A 226 13.85 -23.49 -7.34
C LEU A 226 15.31 -23.77 -6.91
N GLY A 227 15.91 -22.86 -6.13
CA GLY A 227 17.29 -23.00 -5.65
C GLY A 227 17.51 -24.24 -4.77
N ARG A 228 16.45 -24.76 -4.13
CA ARG A 228 16.44 -26.03 -3.40
C ARG A 228 15.91 -27.17 -4.26
N GLY A 229 16.67 -27.56 -5.27
CA GLY A 229 16.26 -28.58 -6.24
C GLY A 229 15.89 -29.93 -5.59
N GLU A 230 16.59 -30.31 -4.52
CA GLU A 230 16.32 -31.53 -3.75
C GLU A 230 14.92 -31.53 -3.11
N LEU A 231 14.49 -30.38 -2.58
CA LEU A 231 13.16 -30.20 -2.00
C LEU A 231 12.09 -30.33 -3.08
N PHE A 232 12.25 -29.58 -4.18
CA PHE A 232 11.26 -29.59 -5.26
C PHE A 232 11.21 -30.93 -5.98
N GLN A 233 12.32 -31.65 -6.10
CA GLN A 233 12.32 -33.01 -6.63
C GLN A 233 11.51 -33.96 -5.73
N ALA A 234 11.75 -33.94 -4.41
CA ALA A 234 10.98 -34.75 -3.47
C ALA A 234 9.48 -34.38 -3.46
N PHE A 235 9.17 -33.09 -3.57
CA PHE A 235 7.81 -32.59 -3.71
C PHE A 235 7.14 -33.06 -5.00
N ILE A 236 7.81 -32.92 -6.15
CA ILE A 236 7.28 -33.38 -7.44
C ILE A 236 6.98 -34.88 -7.37
N ASP A 237 7.91 -35.70 -6.88
CA ASP A 237 7.69 -37.15 -6.75
C ASP A 237 6.44 -37.49 -5.92
N THR A 238 6.18 -36.71 -4.87
CA THR A 238 5.04 -36.91 -3.96
C THR A 238 3.73 -36.38 -4.54
N ALA A 239 3.74 -35.17 -5.12
CA ALA A 239 2.56 -34.46 -5.62
C ALA A 239 2.15 -34.85 -7.05
N GLN A 240 2.99 -35.59 -7.78
CA GLN A 240 2.78 -35.94 -9.19
C GLN A 240 1.47 -36.70 -9.46
N HIS A 241 0.97 -37.48 -8.52
CA HIS A 241 -0.27 -38.23 -8.70
C HIS A 241 -1.52 -37.34 -8.53
N MET A 242 -1.45 -36.30 -7.69
CA MET A 242 -2.58 -35.40 -7.39
C MET A 242 -2.62 -34.15 -8.30
N LEU A 243 -1.48 -33.71 -8.84
CA LEU A 243 -1.39 -32.53 -9.71
C LEU A 243 -1.55 -32.84 -11.21
N LYS A 244 -1.54 -34.12 -11.62
CA LYS A 244 -1.81 -34.52 -13.02
C LYS A 244 -3.28 -34.37 -13.42
N THR A 245 -4.19 -34.49 -12.46
CA THR A 245 -5.62 -34.32 -12.69
C THR A 245 -6.03 -32.85 -12.53
N PRO A 246 -7.16 -32.43 -13.11
CA PRO A 246 -7.72 -31.11 -12.82
C PRO A 246 -7.90 -30.89 -11.31
N PRO A 247 -7.61 -29.69 -10.78
CA PRO A 247 -7.70 -29.41 -9.36
C PRO A 247 -9.14 -29.52 -8.85
N THR A 248 -9.27 -29.83 -7.56
CA THR A 248 -10.54 -29.89 -6.81
C THR A 248 -10.44 -29.01 -5.57
N ALA A 249 -11.54 -28.84 -4.83
CA ALA A 249 -11.57 -28.00 -3.62
C ALA A 249 -10.58 -28.44 -2.51
N VAL A 250 -10.13 -29.71 -2.52
CA VAL A 250 -9.18 -30.24 -1.52
C VAL A 250 -7.73 -30.22 -2.01
N THR A 251 -7.50 -30.01 -3.31
CA THR A 251 -6.17 -30.12 -3.93
C THR A 251 -5.16 -29.16 -3.32
N GLU A 252 -5.56 -27.93 -2.98
CA GLU A 252 -4.66 -26.96 -2.33
C GLU A 252 -4.16 -27.46 -0.98
N HIS A 253 -5.05 -28.01 -0.14
CA HIS A 253 -4.68 -28.53 1.17
C HIS A 253 -3.73 -29.74 1.03
N ASP A 254 -4.09 -30.71 0.19
CA ASP A 254 -3.30 -31.94 -0.01
C ASP A 254 -1.89 -31.63 -0.54
N VAL A 255 -1.77 -30.65 -1.44
CA VAL A 255 -0.50 -30.21 -2.00
C VAL A 255 0.39 -29.54 -0.94
N ASN A 256 -0.18 -28.70 -0.06
CA ASN A 256 0.58 -28.09 1.04
C ASN A 256 1.06 -29.15 2.05
N VAL A 257 0.24 -30.16 2.36
CA VAL A 257 0.66 -31.30 3.20
C VAL A 257 1.80 -32.08 2.55
N ALA A 258 1.70 -32.36 1.25
CA ALA A 258 2.77 -33.03 0.49
C ALA A 258 4.07 -32.21 0.48
N PHE A 259 3.97 -30.88 0.39
CA PHE A 259 5.11 -29.97 0.43
C PHE A 259 5.81 -29.98 1.80
N GLN A 260 5.05 -29.92 2.90
CA GLN A 260 5.59 -30.03 4.26
C GLN A 260 6.28 -31.39 4.49
N GLN A 261 5.65 -32.49 4.06
CA GLN A 261 6.26 -33.83 4.14
C GLN A 261 7.58 -33.91 3.35
N SER A 262 7.63 -33.28 2.17
CA SER A 262 8.83 -33.23 1.34
C SER A 262 9.94 -32.41 2.00
N ALA A 263 9.60 -31.29 2.65
CA ALA A 263 10.52 -30.49 3.44
C ALA A 263 11.11 -31.29 4.62
N HIS A 264 10.29 -32.04 5.35
CA HIS A 264 10.77 -32.91 6.43
C HIS A 264 11.68 -34.03 5.90
N LYS A 265 11.38 -34.60 4.72
CA LYS A 265 12.18 -35.67 4.11
C LYS A 265 13.59 -35.22 3.73
N VAL A 266 13.75 -33.97 3.32
CA VAL A 266 15.06 -33.40 2.97
C VAL A 266 15.75 -32.71 4.15
N LEU A 267 15.21 -32.85 5.37
CA LEU A 267 15.74 -32.24 6.59
C LEU A 267 15.89 -30.72 6.45
N LEU A 268 14.83 -30.04 6.01
CA LEU A 268 14.80 -28.59 6.00
C LEU A 268 14.80 -28.07 7.46
N ASP A 269 15.96 -27.65 7.95
CA ASP A 269 16.22 -27.28 9.35
C ASP A 269 15.54 -25.99 9.86
N ASP A 270 14.65 -25.36 9.07
CA ASP A 270 14.03 -24.08 9.42
C ASP A 270 12.50 -24.21 9.55
N ASP A 271 12.05 -24.64 10.74
CA ASP A 271 10.64 -24.80 11.07
C ASP A 271 9.86 -23.47 11.00
N ASN A 272 10.53 -22.32 11.07
CA ASN A 272 9.89 -21.00 11.01
C ASN A 272 9.64 -20.53 9.56
N LEU A 273 10.24 -21.19 8.58
CA LEU A 273 10.16 -20.82 7.17
C LEU A 273 8.90 -21.35 6.49
N LEU A 274 8.52 -22.60 6.79
CA LEU A 274 7.36 -23.24 6.16
C LEU A 274 6.04 -22.49 6.37
N PRO A 275 5.75 -21.91 7.55
CA PRO A 275 4.53 -21.10 7.74
C PRO A 275 4.49 -19.82 6.89
N LEU A 276 5.64 -19.37 6.35
CA LEU A 276 5.70 -18.20 5.47
C LEU A 276 5.43 -18.55 4.01
N LEU A 277 5.39 -19.82 3.65
CA LEU A 277 5.25 -20.30 2.28
C LEU A 277 3.94 -21.09 2.15
N HIS A 278 3.12 -20.72 1.18
CA HIS A 278 1.83 -21.37 0.92
C HIS A 278 1.69 -21.65 -0.56
N LEU A 279 1.46 -22.91 -0.93
CA LEU A 279 1.16 -23.27 -2.30
C LEU A 279 -0.32 -22.98 -2.59
N THR A 280 -0.59 -22.25 -3.67
CA THR A 280 -1.95 -21.87 -4.07
C THR A 280 -2.40 -22.70 -5.26
N ILE A 281 -3.71 -22.95 -5.37
CA ILE A 281 -4.29 -23.65 -6.53
C ILE A 281 -5.41 -22.81 -7.13
N GLU A 282 -5.26 -22.39 -8.38
CA GLU A 282 -6.35 -21.76 -9.11
C GLU A 282 -7.41 -22.81 -9.49
N TYR A 283 -8.62 -22.70 -8.95
CA TYR A 283 -9.73 -23.61 -9.24
C TYR A 283 -11.03 -22.83 -9.50
N HIS A 284 -11.67 -23.11 -10.64
CA HIS A 284 -12.85 -22.40 -11.13
C HIS A 284 -14.16 -22.71 -10.38
N GLY A 285 -14.16 -23.53 -9.33
CA GLY A 285 -15.35 -23.75 -8.49
C GLY A 285 -15.61 -22.66 -7.46
N LYS A 286 -14.80 -21.59 -7.40
CA LYS A 286 -15.12 -20.33 -6.68
C LYS A 286 -16.08 -19.46 -7.50
N GLU A 287 -17.17 -20.01 -8.02
CA GLU A 287 -18.29 -19.17 -8.46
C GLU A 287 -19.11 -18.81 -7.21
N HIS A 288 -19.09 -17.52 -6.86
CA HIS A 288 -20.05 -16.92 -5.96
C HIS A 288 -21.45 -17.28 -6.46
N LYS A 289 -22.22 -17.97 -5.63
CA LYS A 289 -23.59 -18.39 -5.93
C LYS A 289 -24.60 -17.24 -5.82
N ASP A 290 -24.21 -16.02 -6.19
CA ASP A 290 -25.04 -14.82 -6.15
C ASP A 290 -25.00 -14.08 -7.49
N ALA A 291 -25.38 -14.77 -8.56
CA ALA A 291 -25.69 -14.13 -9.83
C ALA A 291 -26.95 -14.78 -10.44
N ALA A 292 -28.00 -14.85 -9.63
CA ALA A 292 -29.35 -15.13 -10.10
C ALA A 292 -30.29 -14.01 -9.65
N GLN A 293 -29.99 -12.76 -10.02
CA GLN A 293 -31.00 -11.77 -10.40
C GLN A 293 -30.38 -10.46 -10.91
N ALA A 294 -31.00 -9.95 -11.98
CA ALA A 294 -31.01 -8.58 -12.46
C ALA A 294 -29.97 -8.13 -13.54
N ARG A 295 -30.51 -8.10 -14.77
CA ARG A 295 -30.47 -7.02 -15.77
C ARG A 295 -29.49 -7.13 -16.95
N GLU A 296 -30.13 -7.18 -18.12
CA GLU A 296 -29.59 -7.00 -19.47
C GLU A 296 -28.74 -5.71 -19.57
N GLY A 297 -27.50 -5.88 -20.02
CA GLY A 297 -26.56 -4.82 -20.42
C GLY A 297 -25.47 -5.43 -21.31
N PRO A 298 -24.94 -4.72 -22.31
CA PRO A 298 -24.21 -5.33 -23.40
C PRO A 298 -22.85 -5.87 -22.95
N SER A 299 -22.62 -7.11 -23.36
CA SER A 299 -21.51 -8.00 -23.05
C SER A 299 -20.15 -7.35 -23.32
N ARG A 300 -19.37 -7.11 -22.25
CA ARG A 300 -17.90 -7.06 -22.36
C ARG A 300 -17.42 -8.51 -22.47
N GLU A 301 -16.81 -8.85 -23.59
CA GLU A 301 -16.16 -10.15 -23.84
C GLU A 301 -15.05 -10.40 -22.80
N THR A 302 -15.42 -10.97 -21.65
CA THR A 302 -14.48 -11.70 -20.81
C THR A 302 -14.39 -13.09 -21.39
N SER A 303 -13.31 -13.34 -22.14
CA SER A 303 -12.95 -14.69 -22.58
C SER A 303 -13.01 -15.63 -21.37
N PRO A 304 -13.72 -16.78 -21.44
CA PRO A 304 -13.71 -17.73 -20.33
C PRO A 304 -12.28 -18.20 -20.15
N ARG A 305 -11.64 -17.90 -19.02
CA ARG A 305 -10.39 -18.58 -18.65
C ARG A 305 -10.72 -20.07 -18.61
N GLU A 306 -10.14 -20.83 -19.54
CA GLU A 306 -10.31 -22.27 -19.59
C GLU A 306 -9.87 -22.87 -18.24
N ALA A 307 -10.68 -23.78 -17.70
CA ALA A 307 -10.33 -24.45 -16.46
C ALA A 307 -8.93 -25.09 -16.62
N PRO A 308 -8.02 -24.93 -15.65
CA PRO A 308 -6.65 -25.40 -15.80
C PRO A 308 -6.66 -26.90 -16.08
N ALA A 309 -6.04 -27.28 -17.20
CA ALA A 309 -6.08 -28.65 -17.71
C ALA A 309 -5.46 -29.69 -16.75
N SER A 310 -4.67 -29.23 -15.79
CA SER A 310 -4.07 -30.04 -14.72
C SER A 310 -3.79 -29.17 -13.49
N GLY A 311 -3.69 -29.79 -12.31
CA GLY A 311 -3.25 -29.11 -11.09
C GLY A 311 -1.88 -28.45 -11.24
N TRP A 312 -0.96 -29.02 -12.04
CA TRP A 312 0.33 -28.40 -12.35
C TRP A 312 0.21 -27.04 -13.02
N ALA A 313 -0.76 -26.88 -13.92
CA ALA A 313 -1.00 -25.60 -14.59
C ALA A 313 -1.66 -24.56 -13.66
N ALA A 314 -2.22 -25.01 -12.53
CA ALA A 314 -2.93 -24.19 -11.58
C ALA A 314 -2.12 -23.90 -10.30
N LEU A 315 -0.92 -24.48 -10.17
CA LEU A 315 -0.08 -24.37 -8.99
C LEU A 315 0.65 -23.02 -8.96
N GLY A 316 0.43 -22.28 -7.88
CA GLY A 316 1.17 -21.07 -7.53
C GLY A 316 1.91 -21.22 -6.22
N LEU A 317 2.77 -20.25 -5.94
CA LEU A 317 3.44 -20.09 -4.66
C LEU A 317 3.12 -18.69 -4.14
N SER A 318 2.71 -18.63 -2.88
CA SER A 318 2.51 -17.39 -2.12
C SER A 318 3.53 -17.35 -0.99
N TYR A 319 4.14 -16.19 -0.80
CA TYR A 319 5.11 -15.94 0.26
C TYR A 319 4.63 -14.78 1.14
N LYS A 320 4.47 -15.07 2.44
CA LYS A 320 4.00 -14.13 3.45
C LYS A 320 5.11 -13.20 3.91
N VAL A 321 5.26 -12.09 3.20
CA VAL A 321 6.25 -11.06 3.51
C VAL A 321 5.93 -10.39 4.85
N GLN A 322 6.92 -10.32 5.73
CA GLN A 322 6.80 -9.59 7.00
C GLN A 322 7.14 -8.11 6.82
N TRP A 323 6.53 -7.26 7.66
CA TRP A 323 6.97 -5.87 7.78
C TRP A 323 8.46 -5.84 8.18
N PRO A 324 9.27 -4.94 7.60
CA PRO A 324 8.96 -3.85 6.66
C PRO A 324 9.20 -4.22 5.19
N LEU A 325 9.46 -5.48 4.89
CA LEU A 325 9.99 -5.88 3.58
C LEU A 325 8.96 -5.85 2.46
N HIS A 326 7.67 -5.74 2.77
CA HIS A 326 6.60 -5.58 1.77
C HIS A 326 6.71 -4.28 0.97
N ILE A 327 7.53 -3.30 1.41
CA ILE A 327 7.89 -2.13 0.61
C ILE A 327 8.61 -2.55 -0.68
N LEU A 328 9.48 -3.58 -0.59
CA LEU A 328 10.21 -4.12 -1.75
C LEU A 328 9.43 -5.25 -2.41
N PHE A 329 8.95 -6.19 -1.60
CA PHE A 329 8.21 -7.36 -2.07
C PHE A 329 6.71 -7.06 -2.13
N THR A 330 6.36 -6.14 -3.02
CA THR A 330 4.96 -5.82 -3.30
C THR A 330 4.26 -7.01 -3.96
N PRO A 331 2.92 -7.14 -3.89
CA PRO A 331 2.18 -8.20 -4.57
C PRO A 331 2.52 -8.31 -6.06
N ALA A 332 2.64 -7.16 -6.75
CA ALA A 332 3.01 -7.10 -8.17
C ALA A 332 4.47 -7.53 -8.47
N VAL A 333 5.35 -7.56 -7.46
CA VAL A 333 6.71 -8.10 -7.58
C VAL A 333 6.71 -9.61 -7.37
N LEU A 334 5.92 -10.10 -6.42
CA LEU A 334 5.82 -11.55 -6.13
C LEU A 334 5.03 -12.33 -7.19
N GLU A 335 4.15 -11.67 -7.93
CA GLU A 335 3.42 -12.26 -9.06
C GLU A 335 4.31 -12.51 -10.30
N LYS A 336 5.49 -11.88 -10.38
CA LYS A 336 6.40 -11.97 -11.54
C LYS A 336 7.38 -13.12 -11.44
#